data_AF-A0A439DSK4-F1
#
_entry.id   AF-A0A439DSK4-F1
#
_cell.length_a   1.000
_cell.length_b   1.000
_cell.length_c   1.000
_cell.angle_alpha   90.00
_cell.angle_beta   90.00
_cell.angle_gamma   90.00
#
_symmetry.space_group_name_H-M   'P 1'
#
loop_
_entity.id
_entity.type
_entity.pdbx_description
1 polymer ?
#
loop_
_entity_poly.entity_id
_entity_poly.type
_entity_poly.pdbx_seq_one_letter_code
_entity_poly.pdbx_strand_id
1 'polypeptide(L)'
;MRSTVAVAAVRAVSVVASLLLGYLVALALAPQVRDRAPATLQWFGRPGSWQTIAIVVTVLALLGILVVRAQGVRRPGAPVAVVAGLALISAVLGLASYWDCHDDEHPWFFRPLMFTASVVKGGTGDQSLGGQTCPTPTPVALEIARLSALAAIFLSVIGVAAALFRSRMDRLRVYFARSVTAVVDVDDDTLSMVSAIARTMDPRGTLVLITTSLDHPCVPEARNHGARVVAVDFDRPDTMKALSVWRKLDRLYLLSADPSSNLLRLKVIEDRMAEVSRKQRLAFHRCGSTDRPVSSRNTSSDRRRYQGLARRCSARCNAGANRPSAACE
;
A
#
# COMPACT_ATOMS: atom_id res chain seq x y z
N MET A 1 -4.63 -11.21 -18.05
CA MET A 1 -5.72 -10.26 -18.37
C MET A 1 -5.78 -9.04 -17.43
N ARG A 2 -5.80 -9.17 -16.10
CA ARG A 2 -5.81 -7.96 -15.20
C ARG A 2 -4.58 -7.05 -15.37
N SER A 3 -3.40 -7.60 -15.66
CA SER A 3 -2.18 -6.80 -15.86
C SER A 3 -2.20 -6.02 -17.18
N THR A 4 -2.72 -6.60 -18.27
CA THR A 4 -2.74 -5.96 -19.60
C THR A 4 -3.74 -4.79 -19.63
N VAL A 5 -4.91 -4.95 -19.00
CA VAL A 5 -5.91 -3.87 -18.86
C VAL A 5 -5.37 -2.71 -18.02
N ALA A 6 -4.66 -3.00 -16.92
CA ALA A 6 -4.08 -1.96 -16.07
C ALA A 6 -2.99 -1.15 -16.81
N VAL A 7 -2.12 -1.83 -17.57
CA VAL A 7 -1.09 -1.17 -18.39
C VAL A 7 -1.70 -0.34 -19.51
N ALA A 8 -2.72 -0.86 -20.20
CA ALA A 8 -3.44 -0.11 -21.23
C ALA A 8 -4.13 1.14 -20.67
N ALA A 9 -4.76 1.03 -19.49
CA ALA A 9 -5.38 2.17 -18.82
C ALA A 9 -4.36 3.24 -18.42
N VAL A 10 -3.22 2.85 -17.84
CA VAL A 10 -2.14 3.80 -17.51
C VAL A 10 -1.64 4.51 -18.77
N ARG A 11 -1.42 3.77 -19.87
CA ARG A 11 -0.98 4.36 -21.15
C ARG A 11 -2.00 5.31 -21.74
N ALA A 12 -3.27 4.94 -21.74
CA ALA A 12 -4.34 5.80 -22.26
C ALA A 12 -4.43 7.10 -21.45
N VAL A 13 -4.45 7.01 -20.12
CA VAL A 13 -4.50 8.19 -19.25
C VAL A 13 -3.22 9.01 -19.35
N SER A 14 -2.04 8.40 -19.51
CA SER A 14 -0.80 9.15 -19.70
C SER A 14 -0.79 9.91 -21.02
N VAL A 15 -1.29 9.32 -22.11
CA VAL A 15 -1.41 10.01 -23.41
C VAL A 15 -2.35 11.20 -23.28
N VAL A 16 -3.52 11.01 -22.64
CA VAL A 16 -4.46 12.10 -22.39
C VAL A 16 -3.82 13.19 -21.53
N ALA A 17 -3.14 12.84 -20.43
CA ALA A 17 -2.45 13.81 -19.58
C ALA A 17 -1.38 14.59 -20.35
N SER A 18 -0.55 13.92 -21.15
CA SER A 18 0.48 14.56 -21.98
C SER A 18 -0.13 15.51 -23.02
N LEU A 19 -1.23 15.14 -23.67
CA LEU A 19 -1.93 16.02 -24.62
C LEU A 19 -2.50 17.26 -23.93
N LEU A 20 -3.14 17.10 -22.76
CA LEU A 20 -3.69 18.21 -22.00
C LEU A 20 -2.58 19.17 -21.51
N LEU A 21 -1.49 18.62 -20.96
CA LEU A 21 -0.35 19.40 -20.49
C LEU A 21 0.37 20.09 -21.66
N GLY A 22 0.60 19.40 -22.77
CA GLY A 22 1.22 19.97 -23.97
C GLY A 22 0.39 21.12 -24.56
N TYR A 23 -0.94 20.97 -24.58
CA TYR A 23 -1.86 22.04 -24.99
C TYR A 23 -1.77 23.26 -24.05
N LEU A 24 -1.71 23.05 -22.73
CA LEU A 24 -1.55 24.15 -21.78
C LEU A 24 -0.19 24.84 -21.89
N VAL A 25 0.88 24.10 -22.15
CA VAL A 25 2.21 24.68 -22.41
C VAL A 25 2.17 25.53 -23.69
N ALA A 26 1.54 25.04 -24.76
CA ALA A 26 1.38 25.81 -25.99
C ALA A 26 0.56 27.09 -25.78
N LEU A 27 -0.51 27.03 -24.97
CA LEU A 27 -1.30 28.21 -24.62
C LEU A 27 -0.54 29.21 -23.74
N ALA A 28 0.36 28.73 -22.88
CA ALA A 28 1.20 29.59 -22.04
C ALA A 28 2.26 30.34 -22.86
N LEU A 29 2.85 29.68 -23.86
CA LEU A 29 3.85 30.28 -24.75
C LEU A 29 3.23 31.16 -25.85
N ALA A 30 2.06 30.77 -26.36
CA ALA A 30 1.40 31.44 -27.48
C ALA A 30 -0.12 31.51 -27.23
N PRO A 31 -0.62 32.54 -26.53
CA PRO A 31 -2.04 32.66 -26.20
C PRO A 31 -2.95 32.72 -27.45
N GLN A 32 -2.41 33.18 -28.58
CA GLN A 32 -3.04 33.26 -29.90
C GLN A 32 -3.47 31.89 -30.46
N VAL A 33 -2.90 30.79 -29.95
CA VAL A 33 -3.30 29.42 -30.33
C VAL A 33 -4.76 29.14 -29.95
N ARG A 34 -5.28 29.81 -28.91
CA ARG A 34 -6.68 29.68 -28.51
C ARG A 34 -7.64 30.21 -29.56
N ASP A 35 -7.28 31.29 -30.24
CA ASP A 35 -8.15 31.95 -31.22
C ASP A 35 -8.31 31.13 -32.49
N ARG A 36 -7.34 30.24 -32.77
CA ARG A 36 -7.42 29.25 -33.87
C ARG A 36 -8.23 28.00 -33.51
N ALA A 37 -8.57 27.81 -32.23
CA ALA A 37 -9.34 26.65 -31.78
C ALA A 37 -10.84 26.84 -32.05
N PRO A 38 -11.58 25.75 -32.34
CA PRO A 38 -13.03 25.81 -32.53
C PRO A 38 -13.72 26.36 -31.27
N ALA A 39 -14.82 27.10 -31.45
CA ALA A 39 -15.53 27.80 -30.37
C ALA A 39 -15.91 26.89 -29.18
N THR A 40 -16.14 25.60 -29.44
CA THR A 40 -16.44 24.57 -28.42
C THR A 40 -15.25 24.20 -27.54
N LEU A 41 -14.00 24.51 -27.92
CA LEU A 41 -12.79 24.28 -27.12
C LEU A 41 -12.19 25.55 -26.52
N GLN A 42 -12.63 26.74 -26.92
CA GLN A 42 -12.08 28.01 -26.44
C GLN A 42 -12.27 28.23 -24.93
N TRP A 43 -13.21 27.53 -24.29
CA TRP A 43 -13.38 27.56 -22.83
C TRP A 43 -12.23 26.83 -22.11
N PHE A 44 -11.60 25.85 -22.76
CA PHE A 44 -10.55 25.04 -22.18
C PHE A 44 -9.22 25.82 -22.23
N GLY A 45 -8.74 26.22 -21.05
CA GLY A 45 -7.49 26.96 -20.87
C GLY A 45 -7.66 28.46 -20.69
N ARG A 46 -8.91 28.98 -20.67
CA ARG A 46 -9.19 30.39 -20.33
C ARG A 46 -8.65 30.75 -18.94
N PRO A 47 -7.96 31.90 -18.77
CA PRO A 47 -7.55 32.39 -17.45
C PRO A 47 -8.69 32.33 -16.44
N GLY A 48 -8.44 31.76 -15.25
CA GLY A 48 -9.44 31.61 -14.19
C GLY A 48 -10.54 30.57 -14.43
N SER A 49 -10.45 29.73 -15.47
CA SER A 49 -11.46 28.70 -15.76
C SER A 49 -11.31 27.49 -14.84
N TRP A 50 -12.15 27.43 -13.80
CA TRP A 50 -12.16 26.37 -12.79
C TRP A 50 -12.42 24.98 -13.39
N GLN A 51 -13.19 24.89 -14.48
CA GLN A 51 -13.48 23.62 -15.16
C GLN A 51 -12.21 22.99 -15.73
N THR A 52 -11.32 23.79 -16.32
CA THR A 52 -10.03 23.31 -16.84
C THR A 52 -9.17 22.73 -15.72
N ILE A 53 -9.08 23.46 -14.60
CA ILE A 53 -8.28 23.07 -13.44
C ILE A 53 -8.79 21.73 -12.91
N ALA A 54 -10.11 21.63 -12.69
CA ALA A 54 -10.74 20.43 -12.18
C ALA A 54 -10.46 19.20 -13.08
N ILE A 55 -10.58 19.35 -14.41
CA ILE A 55 -10.31 18.27 -15.35
C ILE A 55 -8.85 17.81 -15.28
N VAL A 56 -7.90 18.74 -15.36
CA VAL A 56 -6.47 18.39 -15.38
C VAL A 56 -6.05 17.78 -14.05
N VAL A 57 -6.44 18.37 -12.92
CA VAL A 57 -6.16 17.82 -11.59
C VAL A 57 -6.74 16.41 -11.44
N THR A 58 -7.98 16.18 -11.90
CA THR A 58 -8.63 14.87 -11.85
C THR A 58 -7.88 13.84 -12.69
N VAL A 59 -7.46 14.21 -13.91
CA VAL A 59 -6.67 13.34 -14.79
C VAL A 59 -5.31 13.00 -14.18
N LEU A 60 -4.61 13.97 -13.58
CA LEU A 60 -3.34 13.74 -12.90
C LEU A 60 -3.49 12.88 -11.65
N ALA A 61 -4.53 13.10 -10.86
CA ALA A 61 -4.85 12.28 -9.69
C ALA A 61 -5.18 10.84 -10.11
N LEU A 62 -5.99 10.66 -11.15
CA LEU A 62 -6.33 9.35 -11.72
C LEU A 62 -5.07 8.63 -12.22
N LEU A 63 -4.19 9.34 -12.94
CA LEU A 63 -2.92 8.80 -13.40
C LEU A 63 -2.05 8.33 -12.22
N GLY A 64 -1.88 9.16 -11.19
CA GLY A 64 -1.14 8.81 -9.98
C GLY A 64 -1.70 7.56 -9.30
N ILE A 65 -3.03 7.49 -9.12
CA ILE A 65 -3.71 6.32 -8.54
C ILE A 65 -3.49 5.07 -9.39
N LEU A 66 -3.64 5.18 -10.71
CA LEU A 66 -3.45 4.05 -11.63
C LEU A 66 -2.00 3.57 -11.64
N VAL A 67 -1.02 4.48 -11.62
CA VAL A 67 0.41 4.13 -11.55
C VAL A 67 0.72 3.39 -10.25
N VAL A 68 0.25 3.91 -9.11
CA VAL A 68 0.45 3.27 -7.81
C VAL A 68 -0.24 1.90 -7.75
N ARG A 69 -1.45 1.77 -8.29
CA ARG A 69 -2.19 0.50 -8.32
C ARG A 69 -1.60 -0.52 -9.29
N ALA A 70 -1.17 -0.09 -10.48
CA ALA A 70 -0.60 -0.97 -11.49
C ALA A 70 0.78 -1.49 -11.10
N GLN A 71 1.56 -0.71 -10.34
CA GLN A 71 2.89 -1.09 -9.87
C GLN A 71 2.91 -1.83 -8.52
N GLY A 72 1.74 -2.20 -7.98
CA GLY A 72 1.56 -2.80 -6.65
C GLY A 72 2.68 -3.75 -6.21
N VAL A 73 3.26 -3.45 -5.04
CA VAL A 73 4.32 -4.17 -4.27
C VAL A 73 5.62 -4.52 -4.99
N ARG A 74 5.68 -4.48 -6.33
CA ARG A 74 6.81 -5.00 -7.12
C ARG A 74 7.94 -4.00 -7.34
N ARG A 75 7.74 -2.71 -7.05
CA ARG A 75 8.82 -1.70 -7.12
C ARG A 75 8.67 -0.65 -6.01
N PRO A 76 9.67 -0.48 -5.12
CA PRO A 76 9.61 0.49 -4.02
C PRO A 76 9.65 1.97 -4.46
N GLY A 77 9.71 2.28 -5.76
CA GLY A 77 9.86 3.65 -6.28
C GLY A 77 8.59 4.35 -6.79
N ALA A 78 7.42 3.71 -6.78
CA ALA A 78 6.21 4.29 -7.40
C ALA A 78 5.79 5.66 -6.82
N PRO A 79 5.77 5.88 -5.48
CA PRO A 79 5.41 7.18 -4.92
C PRO A 79 6.43 8.26 -5.27
N VAL A 80 7.72 7.89 -5.32
CA VAL A 80 8.81 8.80 -5.69
C VAL A 80 8.66 9.25 -7.14
N ALA A 81 8.32 8.34 -8.05
CA ALA A 81 8.07 8.66 -9.45
C ALA A 81 6.88 9.62 -9.63
N VAL A 82 5.80 9.46 -8.84
CA VAL A 82 4.64 10.36 -8.87
C VAL A 82 5.03 11.77 -8.38
N VAL A 83 5.77 11.87 -7.27
CA VAL A 83 6.27 13.15 -6.75
C VAL A 83 7.20 13.83 -7.75
N ALA A 84 8.15 13.09 -8.31
CA ALA A 84 9.08 13.59 -9.31
C ALA A 84 8.34 14.06 -10.58
N GLY A 85 7.32 13.31 -11.01
CA GLY A 85 6.46 13.69 -12.14
C GLY A 85 5.70 14.99 -11.87
N LEU A 86 5.09 15.14 -10.70
CA LEU A 86 4.39 16.38 -10.31
C LEU A 86 5.35 17.57 -10.23
N ALA A 87 6.55 17.39 -9.68
CA ALA A 87 7.57 18.44 -9.63
C ALA A 87 8.02 18.85 -11.04
N LEU A 88 8.21 17.90 -11.96
CA LEU A 88 8.56 18.17 -13.35
C LEU A 88 7.43 18.87 -14.10
N ILE A 89 6.18 18.45 -13.91
CA ILE A 89 5.00 19.11 -14.47
C ILE A 89 4.93 20.56 -13.97
N SER A 90 5.13 20.79 -12.67
CA SER A 90 5.19 22.13 -12.09
C SER A 90 6.28 22.98 -12.73
N ALA A 91 7.48 22.43 -12.90
CA ALA A 91 8.62 23.16 -13.47
C ALA A 91 8.35 23.53 -14.93
N VAL A 92 7.85 22.60 -15.74
CA VAL A 92 7.57 22.85 -17.16
C VAL A 92 6.44 23.88 -17.34
N LEU A 93 5.33 23.72 -16.63
CA LEU A 93 4.19 24.66 -16.71
C LEU A 93 4.56 26.05 -16.16
N GLY A 94 5.32 26.10 -15.06
CA GLY A 94 5.81 27.35 -14.48
C GLY A 94 6.74 28.08 -15.44
N LEU A 95 7.71 27.37 -16.02
CA LEU A 95 8.68 27.94 -16.95
C LEU A 95 7.99 28.46 -18.22
N ALA A 96 7.06 27.69 -18.77
CA ALA A 96 6.27 28.11 -19.93
C ALA A 96 5.41 29.35 -19.62
N SER A 97 4.86 29.46 -18.41
CA SER A 97 4.02 30.59 -18.01
C SER A 97 4.80 31.88 -17.77
N TYR A 98 6.06 31.78 -17.32
CA TYR A 98 6.94 32.93 -17.09
C TYR A 98 7.83 33.25 -18.29
N TRP A 99 7.77 32.49 -19.38
CA TRP A 99 8.69 32.63 -20.52
C TRP A 99 8.69 34.05 -21.10
N ASP A 100 7.52 34.67 -21.17
CA ASP A 100 7.34 36.02 -21.70
C ASP A 100 7.59 37.14 -20.65
N CYS A 101 7.87 36.77 -19.39
CA CYS A 101 8.15 37.71 -18.31
C CYS A 101 9.64 38.08 -18.25
N HIS A 102 10.09 38.88 -19.22
CA HIS A 102 11.45 39.43 -19.27
C HIS A 102 11.42 40.90 -19.72
N ASP A 103 12.47 41.65 -19.35
CA ASP A 103 12.69 43.03 -19.76
C ASP A 103 14.19 43.25 -20.03
N ASP A 104 14.59 44.44 -20.49
CA ASP A 104 15.99 44.73 -20.84
C ASP A 104 16.93 44.67 -19.62
N GLU A 105 16.40 44.83 -18.40
CA GLU A 105 17.16 44.74 -17.14
C GLU A 105 17.29 43.29 -16.63
N HIS A 106 16.40 42.37 -17.04
CA HIS A 106 16.33 41.01 -16.55
C HIS A 106 16.45 39.98 -17.69
N PRO A 107 17.53 39.17 -17.73
CA PRO A 107 17.79 38.26 -18.84
C PRO A 107 16.68 37.22 -19.04
N TRP A 108 16.30 37.03 -20.31
CA TRP A 108 15.20 36.19 -20.78
C TRP A 108 15.23 34.73 -20.30
N PHE A 109 16.41 34.16 -20.02
CA PHE A 109 16.53 32.77 -19.55
C PHE A 109 16.49 32.62 -18.02
N PHE A 110 17.25 33.44 -17.30
CA PHE A 110 17.41 33.27 -15.86
C PHE A 110 16.20 33.75 -15.06
N ARG A 111 15.48 34.77 -15.56
CA ARG A 111 14.33 35.33 -14.85
C ARG A 111 13.15 34.35 -14.77
N PRO A 112 12.70 33.73 -15.88
CA PRO A 112 11.65 32.71 -15.82
C PRO A 112 12.06 31.49 -14.99
N LEU A 113 13.35 31.12 -15.01
CA LEU A 113 13.89 30.03 -14.21
C LEU A 113 13.79 30.31 -12.72
N MET A 114 14.16 31.51 -12.27
CA MET A 114 14.08 31.93 -10.87
C MET A 114 12.62 32.00 -10.37
N PHE A 115 11.71 32.52 -11.19
CA PHE A 115 10.28 32.55 -10.85
C PHE A 115 9.67 31.15 -10.82
N THR A 116 10.11 30.24 -11.69
CA THR A 116 9.69 28.83 -11.64
C THR A 116 10.23 28.13 -10.40
N ALA A 117 11.48 28.40 -10.01
CA ALA A 117 12.06 27.85 -8.79
C ALA A 117 11.28 28.28 -7.54
N SER A 118 10.74 29.50 -7.50
CA SER A 118 9.88 29.95 -6.40
C SER A 118 8.59 29.13 -6.33
N VAL A 119 7.96 28.82 -7.47
CA VAL A 119 6.76 27.97 -7.53
C VAL A 119 7.06 26.54 -7.09
N VAL A 120 8.15 25.94 -7.58
CA VAL A 120 8.56 24.57 -7.19
C VAL A 120 8.87 24.48 -5.69
N LYS A 121 9.40 25.56 -5.09
CA LYS A 121 9.62 25.67 -3.64
C LYS A 121 8.32 25.83 -2.83
N GLY A 122 7.17 25.96 -3.49
CA GLY A 122 5.86 26.13 -2.87
C GLY A 122 5.40 27.60 -2.78
N GLY A 123 6.07 28.52 -3.49
CA GLY A 123 5.65 29.91 -3.58
C GLY A 123 4.35 30.07 -4.36
N THR A 124 3.35 30.67 -3.72
CA THR A 124 2.04 30.97 -4.33
C THR A 124 1.87 32.45 -4.69
N GLY A 125 2.84 33.30 -4.30
CA GLY A 125 2.80 34.73 -4.54
C GLY A 125 2.95 35.08 -6.02
N ASP A 126 2.25 36.14 -6.43
CA ASP A 126 2.41 36.73 -7.75
C ASP A 126 3.76 37.44 -7.85
N GLN A 127 4.47 37.22 -8.95
CA GLN A 127 5.78 37.80 -9.18
C GLN A 127 5.60 39.17 -9.84
N SER A 128 6.34 40.16 -9.38
CA SER A 128 6.34 41.49 -9.97
C SER A 128 7.56 41.71 -10.86
N LEU A 129 7.32 42.33 -12.02
CA LEU A 129 8.34 42.80 -12.95
C LEU A 129 8.06 44.28 -13.20
N GLY A 130 9.02 45.16 -12.89
CA GLY A 130 8.84 46.61 -13.02
C GLY A 130 7.66 47.20 -12.22
N GLY A 131 7.25 46.56 -11.12
CA GLY A 131 6.10 47.01 -10.31
C GLY A 131 4.72 46.53 -10.78
N GLN A 132 4.64 45.80 -11.90
CA GLN A 132 3.41 45.15 -12.39
C GLN A 132 3.46 43.64 -12.13
N THR A 133 2.30 43.01 -11.93
CA THR A 133 2.22 41.55 -11.80
C THR A 133 2.44 40.87 -13.15
N CYS A 134 3.33 39.88 -13.18
CA CYS A 134 3.63 39.10 -14.38
C CYS A 134 3.50 37.60 -14.08
N PRO A 135 2.80 36.81 -14.91
CA PRO A 135 2.05 37.17 -16.12
C PRO A 135 0.63 37.74 -15.85
N THR A 136 0.18 38.69 -16.71
CA THR A 136 -1.18 39.25 -16.69
C THR A 136 -1.85 39.10 -18.07
N PRO A 137 -3.03 38.44 -18.17
CA PRO A 137 -3.74 37.70 -17.12
C PRO A 137 -3.02 36.41 -16.71
N THR A 138 -3.26 35.92 -15.48
CA THR A 138 -2.65 34.69 -14.98
C THR A 138 -3.10 33.47 -15.79
N PRO A 139 -2.18 32.73 -16.43
CA PRO A 139 -2.53 31.56 -17.23
C PRO A 139 -2.89 30.39 -16.30
N VAL A 140 -3.87 29.58 -16.71
CA VAL A 140 -4.29 28.38 -15.97
C VAL A 140 -3.14 27.39 -15.76
N ALA A 141 -2.17 27.36 -16.68
CA ALA A 141 -0.96 26.56 -16.57
C ALA A 141 -0.19 26.87 -15.27
N LEU A 142 -0.10 28.14 -14.86
CA LEU A 142 0.58 28.56 -13.64
C LEU A 142 -0.17 28.12 -12.38
N GLU A 143 -1.50 28.17 -12.40
CA GLU A 143 -2.32 27.69 -11.28
C GLU A 143 -2.16 26.17 -11.08
N ILE A 144 -2.17 25.42 -12.18
CA ILE A 144 -1.91 23.97 -12.16
C ILE A 144 -0.49 23.69 -11.70
N ALA A 145 0.50 24.49 -12.11
CA ALA A 145 1.87 24.38 -11.62
C ALA A 145 1.93 24.54 -10.09
N ARG A 146 1.35 25.63 -9.55
CA ARG A 146 1.28 25.89 -8.10
C ARG A 146 0.61 24.73 -7.34
N LEU A 147 -0.52 24.24 -7.83
CA LEU A 147 -1.22 23.08 -7.22
C LEU A 147 -0.38 21.80 -7.26
N SER A 148 0.31 21.55 -8.38
CA SER A 148 1.16 20.36 -8.53
C SER A 148 2.40 20.41 -7.63
N ALA A 149 3.02 21.59 -7.45
CA ALA A 149 4.11 21.78 -6.50
C ALA A 149 3.65 21.53 -5.05
N LEU A 150 2.51 22.11 -4.64
CA LEU A 150 1.95 21.87 -3.31
C LEU A 150 1.63 20.38 -3.09
N ALA A 151 1.00 19.73 -4.08
CA ALA A 151 0.72 18.31 -4.02
C ALA A 151 2.00 17.48 -3.90
N ALA A 152 3.06 17.81 -4.65
CA ALA A 152 4.35 17.13 -4.56
C ALA A 152 4.97 17.27 -3.16
N ILE A 153 4.91 18.45 -2.54
CA ILE A 153 5.40 18.69 -1.18
C ILE A 153 4.60 17.85 -0.16
N PHE A 154 3.27 17.92 -0.19
CA PHE A 154 2.42 17.15 0.71
C PHE A 154 2.62 15.64 0.55
N LEU A 155 2.66 15.15 -0.69
CA LEU A 155 2.91 13.73 -0.99
C LEU A 155 4.30 13.29 -0.56
N SER A 156 5.30 14.17 -0.63
CA SER A 156 6.66 13.89 -0.10
C SER A 156 6.63 13.69 1.40
N VAL A 157 5.98 14.61 2.15
CA VAL A 157 5.85 14.51 3.61
C VAL A 157 5.07 13.25 4.00
N ILE A 158 3.93 13.00 3.35
CA ILE A 158 3.12 11.80 3.58
C ILE A 158 3.91 10.53 3.22
N GLY A 159 4.69 10.56 2.14
CA GLY A 159 5.53 9.45 1.70
C GLY A 159 6.61 9.10 2.71
N VAL A 160 7.33 10.11 3.23
CA VAL A 160 8.34 9.95 4.28
C VAL A 160 7.68 9.45 5.58
N ALA A 161 6.58 10.06 6.00
CA ALA A 161 5.84 9.62 7.17
C ALA A 161 5.40 8.16 7.02
N ALA A 162 4.78 7.78 5.90
CA ALA A 162 4.36 6.42 5.62
C ALA A 162 5.54 5.42 5.64
N ALA A 163 6.71 5.82 5.12
CA ALA A 163 7.92 5.00 5.18
C ALA A 163 8.39 4.77 6.63
N LEU A 164 8.40 5.82 7.46
CA LEU A 164 8.75 5.73 8.88
C LEU A 164 7.72 4.92 9.68
N PHE A 165 6.43 5.09 9.39
CA PHE A 165 5.35 4.36 10.06
C PHE A 165 5.24 2.91 9.62
N ARG A 166 5.78 2.53 8.46
CA ARG A 166 5.74 1.15 7.96
C ARG A 166 6.30 0.15 8.98
N SER A 167 7.43 0.48 9.62
CA SER A 167 8.05 -0.34 10.66
C SER A 167 7.15 -0.54 11.89
N ARG A 168 6.41 0.50 12.30
CA ARG A 168 5.48 0.42 13.44
C ARG A 168 4.16 -0.29 13.06
N MET A 169 3.64 -0.04 11.86
CA MET A 169 2.41 -0.65 11.36
C MET A 169 2.58 -2.15 11.14
N ASP A 170 3.76 -2.59 10.69
CA ASP A 170 4.05 -4.01 10.51
C ASP A 170 3.92 -4.77 11.84
N ARG A 171 4.38 -4.18 12.94
CA ARG A 171 4.26 -4.74 14.30
C ARG A 171 2.82 -4.71 14.82
N LEU A 172 2.07 -3.63 14.54
CA LEU A 172 0.66 -3.52 14.92
C LEU A 172 -0.21 -4.54 14.16
N ARG A 173 0.06 -4.75 12.86
CA ARG A 173 -0.69 -5.68 12.02
C ARG A 173 -0.49 -7.14 12.42
N VAL A 174 0.73 -7.50 12.85
CA VAL A 174 1.03 -8.82 13.45
C VAL A 174 0.36 -8.99 14.82
N TYR A 175 0.25 -7.92 15.60
CA TYR A 175 -0.50 -7.96 16.87
C TYR A 175 -1.99 -8.22 16.64
N PHE A 176 -2.58 -7.56 15.62
CA PHE A 176 -3.97 -7.73 15.22
C PHE A 176 -4.26 -8.98 14.37
N ALA A 177 -3.24 -9.68 13.89
CA ALA A 177 -3.42 -10.94 13.17
C ALA A 177 -4.04 -11.98 14.11
N ARG A 178 -5.22 -12.49 13.73
CA ARG A 178 -5.92 -13.56 14.45
C ARG A 178 -5.38 -14.95 14.09
N SER A 179 -4.75 -15.11 12.91
CA SER A 179 -4.17 -16.35 12.41
C SER A 179 -2.86 -16.11 11.65
N VAL A 180 -1.92 -17.05 11.79
CA VAL A 180 -0.59 -17.04 11.18
C VAL A 180 -0.44 -18.29 10.33
N THR A 181 -0.05 -18.12 9.07
CA THR A 181 0.42 -19.21 8.21
C THR A 181 1.94 -19.18 8.21
N ALA A 182 2.58 -20.23 8.72
CA ALA A 182 4.04 -20.33 8.73
C ALA A 182 4.51 -21.20 7.56
N VAL A 183 5.51 -20.72 6.83
CA VAL A 183 6.26 -21.47 5.82
C VAL A 183 7.69 -21.60 6.33
N VAL A 184 8.18 -22.82 6.44
CA VAL A 184 9.51 -23.12 7.00
C VAL A 184 10.39 -23.67 5.90
N ASP A 185 11.55 -23.04 5.76
CA ASP A 185 12.62 -23.37 4.83
C ASP A 185 12.17 -23.27 3.37
N VAL A 186 12.58 -22.19 2.69
CA VAL A 186 12.20 -21.91 1.30
C VAL A 186 13.47 -21.82 0.47
N ASP A 187 13.53 -22.68 -0.53
CA ASP A 187 14.52 -22.64 -1.60
C ASP A 187 14.03 -21.79 -2.78
N ASP A 188 14.89 -21.65 -3.79
CA ASP A 188 14.57 -20.84 -4.97
C ASP A 188 13.45 -21.47 -5.83
N ASP A 189 13.22 -22.78 -5.71
CA ASP A 189 12.20 -23.51 -6.47
C ASP A 189 10.79 -23.40 -5.84
N THR A 190 10.71 -23.26 -4.52
CA THR A 190 9.45 -23.18 -3.75
C THR A 190 8.87 -21.76 -3.65
N LEU A 191 9.56 -20.74 -4.18
CA LEU A 191 9.05 -19.36 -4.31
C LEU A 191 7.68 -19.27 -4.99
N SER A 192 7.49 -20.08 -6.04
CA SER A 192 6.23 -20.16 -6.78
C SER A 192 5.08 -20.61 -5.87
N MET A 193 5.34 -21.56 -4.96
CA MET A 193 4.39 -22.05 -3.95
C MET A 193 4.11 -21.00 -2.88
N VAL A 194 5.12 -20.26 -2.41
CA VAL A 194 4.93 -19.14 -1.46
C VAL A 194 3.99 -18.10 -2.05
N SER A 195 4.15 -17.76 -3.33
CA SER A 195 3.28 -16.81 -4.03
C SER A 195 1.83 -17.34 -4.20
N ALA A 196 1.66 -18.66 -4.33
CA ALA A 196 0.35 -19.30 -4.43
C ALA A 196 -0.35 -19.34 -3.07
N ILE A 197 0.38 -19.70 -2.01
CA ILE A 197 -0.10 -19.68 -0.62
C ILE A 197 -0.51 -18.27 -0.20
N ALA A 198 0.29 -17.26 -0.52
CA ALA A 198 -0.04 -15.85 -0.25
C ALA A 198 -1.36 -15.41 -0.91
N ARG A 199 -1.73 -16.01 -2.05
CA ARG A 199 -2.97 -15.72 -2.80
C ARG A 199 -4.19 -16.48 -2.29
N THR A 200 -4.00 -17.66 -1.69
CA THR A 200 -5.07 -18.51 -1.15
C THR A 200 -5.32 -18.30 0.35
N MET A 201 -4.43 -17.58 1.02
CA MET A 201 -4.57 -17.19 2.43
C MET A 201 -5.70 -16.16 2.62
N ASP A 202 -6.37 -16.19 3.78
CA ASP A 202 -7.32 -15.16 4.18
C ASP A 202 -6.61 -13.78 4.14
N PRO A 203 -7.22 -12.75 3.50
CA PRO A 203 -6.66 -11.40 3.48
C PRO A 203 -6.41 -10.77 4.87
N ARG A 204 -6.92 -11.37 5.96
CA ARG A 204 -6.66 -10.98 7.36
C ARG A 204 -5.57 -11.81 8.07
N GLY A 205 -5.08 -12.88 7.46
CA GLY A 205 -3.99 -13.72 7.98
C GLY A 205 -2.61 -13.11 7.76
N THR A 206 -1.61 -13.53 8.54
CA THR A 206 -0.20 -13.15 8.30
C THR A 206 0.60 -14.35 7.81
N LEU A 207 1.33 -14.15 6.71
CA LEU A 207 2.29 -15.12 6.18
C LEU A 207 3.65 -14.86 6.86
N VAL A 208 4.21 -15.88 7.49
CA VAL A 208 5.55 -15.83 8.11
C VAL A 208 6.43 -16.84 7.38
N LEU A 209 7.56 -16.37 6.86
CA LEU A 209 8.60 -17.19 6.28
C LEU A 209 9.72 -17.37 7.32
N ILE A 210 10.03 -18.61 7.67
CA ILE A 210 11.12 -18.97 8.56
C ILE A 210 12.24 -19.56 7.71
N THR A 211 13.42 -18.96 7.73
CA THR A 211 14.58 -19.36 6.92
C THR A 211 15.86 -19.33 7.76
N THR A 212 16.92 -20.01 7.35
CA THR A 212 18.24 -19.97 8.02
C THR A 212 18.95 -18.64 7.81
N SER A 213 18.86 -18.07 6.61
CA SER A 213 19.58 -16.87 6.22
C SER A 213 18.67 -15.81 5.61
N LEU A 214 18.89 -14.55 6.00
CA LEU A 214 18.19 -13.40 5.44
C LEU A 214 18.72 -12.97 4.07
N ASP A 215 19.88 -13.52 3.66
CA ASP A 215 20.58 -13.13 2.43
C ASP A 215 20.18 -13.98 1.21
N HIS A 216 19.29 -14.96 1.40
CA HIS A 216 18.80 -15.75 0.29
C HIS A 216 18.07 -14.90 -0.76
N PRO A 217 18.29 -15.13 -2.07
CA PRO A 217 17.63 -14.38 -3.16
C PRO A 217 16.09 -14.41 -3.07
N CYS A 218 15.53 -15.47 -2.46
CA CYS A 218 14.10 -15.64 -2.24
C CYS A 218 13.51 -14.71 -1.15
N VAL A 219 14.33 -14.15 -0.25
CA VAL A 219 13.88 -13.33 0.89
C VAL A 219 13.27 -11.99 0.47
N PRO A 220 13.91 -11.19 -0.41
CA PRO A 220 13.30 -9.96 -0.93
C PRO A 220 11.96 -10.22 -1.65
N GLU A 221 11.88 -11.31 -2.42
CA GLU A 221 10.68 -11.65 -3.18
C GLU A 221 9.54 -12.12 -2.27
N ALA A 222 9.82 -12.93 -1.26
CA ALA A 222 8.84 -13.30 -0.23
C ALA A 222 8.32 -12.08 0.55
N ARG A 223 9.19 -11.10 0.89
CA ARG A 223 8.77 -9.83 1.51
C ARG A 223 7.86 -9.03 0.58
N ASN A 224 8.12 -9.04 -0.72
CA ASN A 224 7.26 -8.40 -1.72
C ASN A 224 5.89 -9.09 -1.84
N HIS A 225 5.77 -10.34 -1.41
CA HIS A 225 4.48 -11.04 -1.29
C HIS A 225 3.78 -10.81 0.05
N GLY A 226 4.32 -9.93 0.91
CA GLY A 226 3.74 -9.62 2.22
C GLY A 226 4.13 -10.61 3.31
N ALA A 227 5.06 -11.53 3.04
CA ALA A 227 5.59 -12.43 4.05
C ALA A 227 6.48 -11.69 5.04
N ARG A 228 6.42 -12.08 6.31
CA ARG A 228 7.36 -11.66 7.34
C ARG A 228 8.46 -12.69 7.47
N VAL A 229 9.69 -12.30 7.16
CA VAL A 229 10.82 -13.21 7.19
C VAL A 229 11.47 -13.18 8.56
N VAL A 230 11.62 -14.36 9.17
CA VAL A 230 12.29 -14.57 10.45
C VAL A 230 13.45 -15.53 10.21
N ALA A 231 14.66 -15.08 10.56
CA ALA A 231 15.82 -15.95 10.53
C ALA A 231 15.86 -16.83 11.78
N VAL A 232 16.02 -18.13 11.60
CA VAL A 232 16.12 -19.12 12.66
C VAL A 232 17.20 -20.11 12.27
N ASP A 233 18.06 -20.41 13.23
CA ASP A 233 19.04 -21.48 13.09
C ASP A 233 18.34 -22.83 13.28
N PHE A 234 18.16 -23.58 12.19
CA PHE A 234 17.49 -24.88 12.24
C PHE A 234 18.32 -25.96 12.96
N ASP A 235 19.63 -25.76 13.12
CA ASP A 235 20.51 -26.67 13.87
C ASP A 235 20.33 -26.49 15.39
N ARG A 236 19.71 -25.37 15.80
CA ARG A 236 19.41 -25.06 17.20
C ARG A 236 17.90 -25.07 17.46
N PRO A 237 17.32 -26.20 17.90
CA PRO A 237 15.87 -26.36 18.05
C PRO A 237 15.25 -25.35 19.04
N ASP A 238 16.02 -24.82 19.98
CA ASP A 238 15.56 -23.82 20.95
C ASP A 238 15.19 -22.48 20.29
N THR A 239 15.89 -22.10 19.22
CA THR A 239 15.61 -20.84 18.50
C THR A 239 14.28 -20.91 17.76
N MET A 240 13.92 -22.09 17.24
CA MET A 240 12.65 -22.35 16.61
C MET A 240 11.50 -22.40 17.63
N LYS A 241 11.69 -23.04 18.79
CA LYS A 241 10.69 -23.11 19.87
C LYS A 241 10.38 -21.73 20.50
N ALA A 242 11.33 -20.80 20.47
CA ALA A 242 11.21 -19.48 21.04
C ALA A 242 10.25 -18.54 20.27
N LEU A 243 9.89 -18.87 19.03
CA LEU A 243 9.03 -18.01 18.23
C LEU A 243 7.61 -17.92 18.83
N SER A 244 7.10 -16.70 18.96
CA SER A 244 5.73 -16.45 19.46
C SER A 244 4.64 -16.77 18.42
N VAL A 245 5.03 -17.03 17.18
CA VAL A 245 4.13 -17.30 16.03
C VAL A 245 3.30 -18.58 16.22
N TRP A 246 3.83 -19.56 16.95
CA TRP A 246 3.17 -20.85 17.20
C TRP A 246 1.84 -20.71 17.94
N ARG A 247 1.66 -19.64 18.74
CA ARG A 247 0.42 -19.40 19.49
C ARG A 247 -0.79 -19.08 18.63
N LYS A 248 -0.56 -18.66 17.38
CA LYS A 248 -1.59 -18.22 16.44
C LYS A 248 -1.51 -19.00 15.12
N LEU A 249 -0.81 -20.14 15.11
CA LEU A 249 -0.61 -20.94 13.91
C LEU A 249 -1.94 -21.54 13.43
N ASP A 250 -2.28 -21.29 12.19
CA ASP A 250 -3.47 -21.83 11.52
C ASP A 250 -3.08 -22.88 10.46
N ARG A 251 -1.99 -22.62 9.73
CA ARG A 251 -1.41 -23.54 8.73
C ARG A 251 0.11 -23.52 8.78
N LEU A 252 0.72 -24.70 8.64
CA LEU A 252 2.16 -24.91 8.58
C LEU A 252 2.52 -25.58 7.25
N TYR A 253 3.46 -24.99 6.52
CA TYR A 253 4.06 -25.58 5.33
C TYR A 253 5.55 -25.81 5.60
N LEU A 254 6.00 -27.05 5.44
CA LEU A 254 7.40 -27.45 5.54
C LEU A 254 7.87 -27.71 4.11
N LEU A 255 8.75 -26.85 3.59
CA LEU A 255 9.15 -26.85 2.18
C LEU A 255 10.65 -27.12 1.99
N SER A 256 11.32 -27.72 2.98
CA SER A 256 12.72 -28.12 2.82
C SER A 256 12.86 -29.17 1.73
N ALA A 257 13.95 -29.09 0.95
CA ALA A 257 14.31 -30.06 -0.07
C ALA A 257 14.53 -31.47 0.50
N ASP A 258 14.94 -31.58 1.77
CA ASP A 258 15.13 -32.86 2.46
C ASP A 258 13.88 -33.27 3.29
N PRO A 259 13.21 -34.39 2.93
CA PRO A 259 12.05 -34.89 3.66
C PRO A 259 12.35 -35.24 5.12
N SER A 260 13.56 -35.71 5.43
CA SER A 260 13.91 -36.13 6.78
C SER A 260 14.02 -34.93 7.72
N SER A 261 14.60 -33.83 7.24
CA SER A 261 14.61 -32.53 7.90
C SER A 261 13.20 -31.99 8.16
N ASN A 262 12.26 -32.14 7.23
CA ASN A 262 10.87 -31.72 7.42
C ASN A 262 10.19 -32.49 8.56
N LEU A 263 10.38 -33.82 8.64
CA LEU A 263 9.80 -34.65 9.71
C LEU A 263 10.40 -34.31 11.08
N LEU A 264 11.70 -34.09 11.15
CA LEU A 264 12.38 -33.72 12.40
C LEU A 264 11.86 -32.37 12.91
N ARG A 265 11.71 -31.38 12.02
CA ARG A 265 11.16 -30.06 12.35
C ARG A 265 9.69 -30.13 12.75
N LEU A 266 8.89 -30.96 12.08
CA LEU A 266 7.49 -31.18 12.44
C LEU A 266 7.37 -31.64 13.89
N LYS A 267 8.17 -32.64 14.30
CA LYS A 267 8.17 -33.17 15.67
C LYS A 267 8.48 -32.08 16.71
N VAL A 268 9.51 -31.26 16.44
CA VAL A 268 9.89 -30.14 17.32
C VAL A 268 8.77 -29.09 17.45
N ILE A 269 8.07 -28.82 16.36
CA ILE A 269 6.96 -27.85 16.33
C ILE A 269 5.72 -28.44 17.04
N GLU A 270 5.40 -29.71 16.81
CA GLU A 270 4.29 -30.41 17.48
C GLU A 270 4.46 -30.42 18.99
N ASP A 271 5.65 -30.77 19.49
CA ASP A 271 5.97 -30.72 20.92
C ASP A 271 5.71 -29.32 21.50
N ARG A 272 6.12 -28.28 20.77
CA ARG A 272 5.90 -26.89 21.19
C ARG A 272 4.43 -26.48 21.13
N MET A 273 3.70 -26.89 20.11
CA MET A 273 2.26 -26.60 20.01
C MET A 273 1.47 -27.29 21.12
N ALA A 274 1.87 -28.49 21.52
CA ALA A 274 1.29 -29.21 22.66
C ALA A 274 1.52 -28.45 23.98
N GLU A 275 2.73 -27.94 24.22
CA GLU A 275 3.02 -27.09 25.39
C GLU A 275 2.21 -25.79 25.41
N VAL A 276 2.13 -25.11 24.26
CA VAL A 276 1.40 -23.84 24.12
C VAL A 276 -0.09 -24.03 24.33
N SER A 277 -0.67 -25.08 23.74
CA SER A 277 -2.08 -25.44 23.92
C SER A 277 -2.36 -25.80 25.38
N ARG A 278 -1.44 -26.51 26.05
CA ARG A 278 -1.56 -26.85 27.47
C ARG A 278 -1.52 -25.60 28.36
N LYS A 279 -0.62 -24.65 28.08
CA LYS A 279 -0.55 -23.34 28.77
C LYS A 279 -1.79 -22.49 28.54
N GLN A 280 -2.35 -22.47 27.31
CA GLN A 280 -3.62 -21.79 27.03
C GLN A 280 -4.78 -22.42 27.79
N ARG A 281 -4.89 -23.75 27.80
CA ARG A 281 -5.93 -24.47 28.57
C ARG A 281 -5.81 -24.18 30.06
N LEU A 282 -4.61 -24.18 30.63
CA LEU A 282 -4.38 -23.82 32.04
C LEU A 282 -4.72 -22.34 32.34
N ALA A 283 -4.42 -21.41 31.42
CA ALA A 283 -4.79 -20.00 31.58
C ALA A 283 -6.32 -19.79 31.51
N PHE A 284 -7.02 -20.52 30.63
CA PHE A 284 -8.49 -20.53 30.58
C PHE A 284 -9.11 -21.18 31.83
N HIS A 285 -8.47 -22.21 32.39
CA HIS A 285 -8.94 -22.87 33.62
C HIS A 285 -8.69 -22.06 34.90
N ARG A 286 -7.73 -21.12 34.88
CA ARG A 286 -7.36 -20.25 36.02
C ARG A 286 -8.14 -18.92 36.06
N CYS A 287 -9.32 -18.86 35.43
CA CYS A 287 -10.26 -17.74 35.54
C CYS A 287 -11.49 -18.17 36.32
N GLY A 288 -11.29 -18.40 37.62
CA GLY A 288 -12.30 -18.82 38.57
C GLY A 288 -11.96 -18.36 39.97
N SER A 289 -11.58 -17.10 40.13
CA SER A 289 -11.55 -16.44 41.44
C SER A 289 -11.35 -14.94 41.23
N THR A 290 -12.46 -14.21 41.24
CA THR A 290 -12.70 -13.07 42.15
C THR A 290 -14.03 -12.41 41.81
N ASP A 291 -14.85 -12.24 42.84
CA ASP A 291 -16.14 -11.58 42.86
C ASP A 291 -16.12 -10.16 42.28
N ARG A 292 -17.01 -9.91 41.31
CA ARG A 292 -17.97 -8.77 41.24
C ARG A 292 -18.54 -8.65 39.81
N PRO A 293 -19.87 -8.56 39.63
CA PRO A 293 -20.47 -8.49 38.31
C PRO A 293 -20.41 -7.05 37.78
N VAL A 294 -19.53 -6.80 36.80
CA VAL A 294 -19.67 -5.61 35.94
C VAL A 294 -20.33 -6.05 34.64
N SER A 295 -21.62 -5.77 34.57
CA SER A 295 -22.45 -5.82 33.35
C SER A 295 -21.82 -4.94 32.27
N SER A 296 -21.33 -5.55 31.19
CA SER A 296 -20.98 -4.86 29.95
C SER A 296 -21.80 -5.44 28.79
N ARG A 297 -22.60 -4.58 28.17
CA ARG A 297 -23.74 -4.86 27.28
C ARG A 297 -23.41 -5.52 25.93
N ASN A 298 -22.16 -5.86 25.62
CA ASN A 298 -21.77 -6.33 24.28
C ASN A 298 -21.54 -7.84 24.12
N THR A 299 -21.79 -8.65 25.15
CA THR A 299 -21.68 -10.12 25.07
C THR A 299 -23.01 -10.83 24.74
N SER A 300 -24.07 -10.08 24.40
CA SER A 300 -25.40 -10.66 24.12
C SER A 300 -25.69 -10.94 22.62
N SER A 301 -24.87 -10.45 21.68
CA SER A 301 -25.13 -10.61 20.24
C SER A 301 -24.53 -11.89 19.63
N ASP A 302 -23.40 -12.40 20.14
CA ASP A 302 -22.75 -13.59 19.57
C ASP A 302 -23.35 -14.93 20.04
N ARG A 303 -24.05 -14.95 21.18
CA ARG A 303 -24.65 -16.19 21.73
C ARG A 303 -25.92 -16.62 20.99
N ARG A 304 -26.62 -15.70 20.30
CA ARG A 304 -27.82 -16.04 19.51
C ARG A 304 -27.52 -16.65 18.14
N ARG A 305 -26.31 -16.46 17.60
CA ARG A 305 -25.97 -16.95 16.26
C ARG A 305 -25.61 -18.44 16.22
N TYR A 306 -25.14 -19.00 17.33
CA TYR A 306 -24.80 -20.44 17.42
C TYR A 306 -25.92 -21.33 17.95
N GLN A 307 -26.91 -20.80 18.67
CA GLN A 307 -28.08 -21.59 19.09
C GLN A 307 -29.16 -21.76 18.00
N GLY A 308 -29.09 -20.98 16.91
CA GLY A 308 -30.04 -21.08 15.78
C GLY A 308 -29.75 -22.22 14.79
N LEU A 309 -28.54 -22.76 14.76
CA LEU A 309 -28.12 -23.80 13.81
C LEU A 309 -28.26 -25.24 14.36
N ALA A 310 -28.50 -25.42 15.66
CA ALA A 310 -28.67 -26.73 16.29
C ALA A 310 -30.12 -27.26 16.28
N ARG A 311 -31.09 -26.52 15.73
CA ARG A 311 -32.51 -26.95 15.64
C ARG A 311 -32.93 -27.49 14.27
N ARG A 312 -31.98 -27.79 13.37
CA ARG A 312 -32.31 -28.18 11.98
C ARG A 312 -31.50 -29.37 11.42
N CYS A 313 -31.22 -30.38 12.23
CA CYS A 313 -30.89 -31.71 11.73
C CYS A 313 -31.86 -32.74 12.33
N SER A 314 -32.63 -33.34 11.42
CA SER A 314 -33.70 -34.30 11.60
C SER A 314 -33.22 -35.64 12.15
N ALA A 315 -34.13 -36.31 12.85
CA ALA A 315 -34.04 -37.69 13.28
C ALA A 315 -33.87 -38.67 12.10
N ARG A 316 -32.63 -39.08 11.81
CA ARG A 316 -32.25 -40.38 11.21
C ARG A 316 -30.74 -40.40 11.00
N CYS A 317 -30.01 -40.80 12.04
CA CYS A 317 -28.72 -41.47 11.93
C CYS A 317 -28.50 -42.24 13.23
N ASN A 318 -29.17 -43.40 13.32
CA ASN A 318 -28.81 -44.44 14.26
C ASN A 318 -27.62 -45.20 13.66
N ALA A 319 -26.41 -44.90 14.12
CA ALA A 319 -25.28 -45.80 13.97
C ALA A 319 -24.30 -45.56 15.12
N GLY A 320 -24.19 -46.53 16.02
CA GLY A 320 -23.01 -46.70 16.86
C GLY A 320 -22.98 -45.95 18.18
N ALA A 321 -24.02 -46.11 18.99
CA ALA A 321 -23.79 -46.15 20.43
C ALA A 321 -22.95 -47.40 20.75
N ASN A 322 -21.68 -47.20 21.12
CA ASN A 322 -20.97 -48.11 22.02
C ASN A 322 -20.23 -47.25 23.07
N ARG A 323 -20.97 -47.07 24.16
CA ARG A 323 -20.55 -46.78 25.54
C ARG A 323 -19.44 -47.74 26.04
N PRO A 324 -18.91 -47.66 27.28
CA PRO A 324 -19.16 -46.64 28.34
C PRO A 324 -17.92 -46.25 29.18
N SER A 325 -18.16 -45.34 30.15
CA SER A 325 -17.62 -45.33 31.53
C SER A 325 -16.13 -45.05 31.72
N ALA A 326 -15.65 -44.39 32.76
CA ALA A 326 -16.20 -43.99 34.05
C ALA A 326 -15.43 -42.71 34.48
N ALA A 327 -16.07 -41.79 35.20
CA ALA A 327 -15.99 -41.66 36.65
C ALA A 327 -14.68 -41.01 37.15
N CYS A 328 -14.86 -40.18 38.16
CA CYS A 328 -13.93 -39.24 38.77
C CYS A 328 -12.61 -39.84 39.24
N GLU A 329 -11.54 -39.04 39.18
CA GLU A 329 -10.73 -38.60 40.31
C GLU A 329 -10.18 -37.19 40.04
#